data_AF-A0A923YI08-F1
#
_entry.id   AF-A0A923YI08-F1
#
_cell.length_a   1.000
_cell.length_b   1.000
_cell.length_c   1.000
_cell.angle_alpha   90.00
_cell.angle_beta   90.00
_cell.angle_gamma   90.00
#
_symmetry.space_group_name_H-M   'P 1'
#
loop_
_entity.id
_entity.type
_entity.pdbx_description
1 polymer ?
#
loop_
_entity_poly.entity_id
_entity_poly.type
_entity_poly.pdbx_seq_one_letter_code
_entity_poly.pdbx_strand_id
1 'polypeptide(L)'
;MIIFMALKAWYTSADHDQLLFMLKPTNSLVEAFTGSSAVYDTAHGYFYSDLNITIEKACSGFNFWLLSFALFVFVALNHLRSQTSKLFVIPVMLCISYALTLFVNASRIIASIAANNYTQQFSAHPITWLHQAEGTFIYLLFLILFYSALQFFFTQRSIRHEKLA
;
A
#
# COMPACT_ATOMS: atom_id res chain seq x y z
N MET A 1 13.59 -13.37 -0.41
CA MET A 1 13.94 -13.06 -1.82
C MET A 1 13.20 -13.97 -2.80
N ILE A 2 13.32 -15.31 -2.74
CA ILE A 2 12.60 -16.22 -3.66
C ILE A 2 11.07 -16.05 -3.56
N ILE A 3 10.53 -16.01 -2.35
CA ILE A 3 9.09 -15.78 -2.11
C ILE A 3 8.63 -14.44 -2.71
N PHE A 4 9.45 -13.39 -2.59
CA PHE A 4 9.16 -12.07 -3.17
C PHE A 4 9.08 -12.15 -4.70
N MET A 5 10.04 -12.82 -5.34
CA MET A 5 10.06 -13.00 -6.80
C MET A 5 8.86 -13.84 -7.28
N ALA A 6 8.51 -14.91 -6.56
CA ALA A 6 7.35 -15.74 -6.88
C ALA A 6 6.03 -14.98 -6.76
N LEU A 7 5.82 -14.23 -5.67
CA LEU A 7 4.63 -13.39 -5.48
C LEU A 7 4.54 -12.29 -6.53
N LYS A 8 5.67 -11.68 -6.90
CA LYS A 8 5.73 -10.68 -7.96
C LYS A 8 5.38 -11.27 -9.33
N ALA A 9 5.90 -12.46 -9.64
CA ALA A 9 5.58 -13.16 -10.88
C ALA A 9 4.10 -13.54 -10.95
N TRP A 10 3.55 -14.06 -9.86
CA TRP A 10 2.13 -14.35 -9.74
C TRP A 10 1.26 -13.09 -9.94
N TYR A 11 1.62 -11.97 -9.31
CA TYR A 11 0.91 -10.70 -9.48
C TYR A 11 0.90 -10.22 -10.93
N THR A 12 1.98 -10.44 -11.70
CA THR A 12 2.01 -10.08 -13.12
C THR A 12 0.91 -10.81 -13.90
N SER A 13 0.67 -12.08 -13.59
CA SER A 13 -0.36 -12.91 -14.23
C SER A 13 -1.74 -12.88 -13.56
N ALA A 14 -1.87 -12.29 -12.37
CA ALA A 14 -3.12 -12.29 -11.61
C ALA A 14 -4.19 -11.38 -12.24
N ASP A 15 -5.43 -11.86 -12.32
CA ASP A 15 -6.59 -11.06 -12.74
C ASP A 15 -7.16 -10.21 -11.60
N HIS A 16 -8.06 -9.28 -11.96
CA HIS A 16 -8.72 -8.36 -11.03
C HIS A 16 -9.41 -9.09 -9.87
N ASP A 17 -10.05 -10.22 -10.14
CA ASP A 17 -10.76 -11.01 -9.13
C ASP A 17 -9.81 -11.56 -8.04
N GLN A 18 -8.58 -11.91 -8.41
CA GLN A 18 -7.59 -12.40 -7.46
C GLN A 18 -7.04 -11.30 -6.55
N LEU A 19 -7.27 -10.03 -6.91
CA LEU A 19 -6.88 -8.85 -6.14
C LEU A 19 -8.06 -8.24 -5.37
N LEU A 20 -9.26 -8.83 -5.46
CA LEU A 20 -10.45 -8.39 -4.72
C LEU A 20 -10.20 -8.33 -3.21
N PHE A 21 -9.32 -9.17 -2.66
CA PHE A 21 -8.96 -9.13 -1.24
C PHE A 21 -8.27 -7.83 -0.81
N MET A 22 -7.62 -7.11 -1.72
CA MET A 22 -7.08 -5.76 -1.45
C MET A 22 -8.02 -4.68 -1.95
N LEU A 23 -8.61 -4.89 -3.13
CA LEU A 23 -9.46 -3.89 -3.78
C LEU A 23 -10.76 -3.66 -3.00
N LYS A 24 -11.44 -4.70 -2.52
CA LYS A 24 -12.70 -4.57 -1.77
C LYS A 24 -12.57 -3.76 -0.48
N PRO A 25 -11.63 -4.04 0.45
CA PRO A 25 -11.48 -3.24 1.65
C PRO A 25 -10.98 -1.82 1.34
N THR A 26 -10.11 -1.65 0.32
CA THR A 26 -9.69 -0.32 -0.11
C THR A 26 -10.88 0.48 -0.66
N ASN A 27 -11.72 -0.13 -1.50
CA ASN A 27 -12.92 0.49 -2.05
C ASN A 27 -13.88 0.89 -0.94
N SER A 28 -14.12 0.01 0.04
CA SER A 28 -15.00 0.32 1.18
C SER A 28 -14.51 1.55 1.98
N LEU A 29 -13.19 1.70 2.14
CA LEU A 29 -12.61 2.90 2.74
C LEU A 29 -12.84 4.14 1.87
N VAL A 30 -12.62 4.02 0.56
CA VAL A 30 -12.84 5.14 -0.37
C VAL A 30 -14.31 5.56 -0.37
N GLU A 31 -15.26 4.65 -0.51
CA GLU A 31 -16.70 4.93 -0.46
C GLU A 31 -17.12 5.58 0.86
N ALA A 32 -16.58 5.09 1.99
CA ALA A 32 -16.85 5.69 3.30
C ALA A 32 -16.34 7.13 3.42
N PHE A 33 -15.24 7.47 2.74
CA PHE A 33 -14.67 8.81 2.74
C PHE A 33 -15.29 9.75 1.70
N THR A 34 -15.63 9.25 0.51
CA THR A 34 -16.13 10.05 -0.61
C THR A 34 -17.66 10.17 -0.60
N GLY A 35 -18.35 9.21 0.03
CA GLY A 35 -19.81 9.10 -0.02
C GLY A 35 -20.36 8.65 -1.38
N SER A 36 -19.48 8.31 -2.34
CA SER A 36 -19.84 7.83 -3.68
C SER A 36 -19.83 6.30 -3.73
N SER A 37 -20.68 5.71 -4.56
CA SER A 37 -20.73 4.25 -4.78
C SER A 37 -19.95 3.84 -6.02
N ALA A 38 -19.15 2.78 -5.91
CA ALA A 38 -18.45 2.20 -7.05
C ALA A 38 -19.25 1.05 -7.69
N VAL A 39 -19.23 0.96 -9.02
CA VAL A 39 -19.73 -0.21 -9.75
C VAL A 39 -18.55 -1.11 -10.09
N TYR A 40 -18.58 -2.37 -9.66
CA TYR A 40 -17.55 -3.34 -10.02
C TYR A 40 -17.81 -3.89 -11.43
N ASP A 41 -16.86 -3.66 -12.33
CA ASP A 41 -16.78 -4.28 -13.65
C ASP A 41 -15.64 -5.31 -13.66
N THR A 42 -15.94 -6.57 -13.97
CA THR A 42 -14.95 -7.65 -14.09
C THR A 42 -13.86 -7.37 -15.13
N ALA A 43 -14.11 -6.53 -16.13
CA ALA A 43 -13.13 -6.18 -17.16
C ALA A 43 -12.18 -5.05 -16.74
N HIS A 44 -12.64 -4.08 -15.95
CA HIS A 44 -11.92 -2.83 -15.69
C HIS A 44 -11.68 -2.52 -14.20
N GLY A 45 -12.28 -3.28 -13.27
CA GLY A 45 -12.20 -3.04 -11.82
C GLY A 45 -13.36 -2.17 -11.30
N TYR A 46 -13.11 -1.37 -10.25
CA TYR A 46 -14.17 -0.53 -9.65
C TYR A 46 -14.26 0.81 -10.39
N PHE A 47 -15.41 1.08 -11.02
CA PHE A 47 -15.68 2.32 -11.72
C PHE A 47 -16.58 3.25 -10.90
N TYR A 48 -16.14 4.49 -10.71
CA TYR A 48 -16.91 5.55 -10.06
C TYR A 48 -17.52 6.45 -11.14
N SER A 49 -18.82 6.27 -11.39
CA SER A 49 -19.55 7.02 -12.42
C SER A 49 -19.57 8.52 -12.14
N ASP A 50 -19.77 8.91 -10.88
CA ASP A 50 -19.87 10.31 -10.46
C ASP A 50 -18.54 11.06 -10.54
N LEU A 51 -17.42 10.34 -10.46
CA LEU A 51 -16.06 10.89 -10.39
C LEU A 51 -15.27 10.66 -11.68
N ASN A 52 -15.82 9.87 -12.60
CA ASN A 52 -15.19 9.41 -13.84
C ASN A 52 -13.79 8.82 -13.61
N ILE A 53 -13.66 7.97 -12.58
CA ILE A 53 -12.40 7.33 -12.16
C ILE A 53 -12.56 5.82 -12.12
N THR A 54 -11.56 5.12 -12.64
CA THR A 54 -11.47 3.65 -12.61
C THR A 54 -10.34 3.20 -11.69
N ILE A 55 -10.67 2.36 -10.71
CA ILE A 55 -9.70 1.67 -9.85
C ILE A 55 -9.35 0.33 -10.50
N GLU A 56 -8.24 0.33 -11.25
CA GLU A 56 -7.74 -0.83 -11.97
C GLU A 56 -6.76 -1.67 -11.12
N LYS A 57 -6.27 -2.79 -11.67
CA LYS A 57 -5.21 -3.63 -11.06
C LYS A 57 -4.00 -2.82 -10.56
N ALA A 58 -3.57 -1.79 -11.30
CA ALA A 58 -2.46 -0.91 -10.90
C ALA A 58 -2.73 -0.21 -9.55
N CYS A 59 -4.00 0.00 -9.21
CA CYS A 59 -4.43 0.64 -7.99
C CYS A 59 -4.57 -0.32 -6.80
N SER A 60 -4.29 -1.62 -6.95
CA SER A 60 -4.41 -2.62 -5.87
C SER A 60 -3.47 -2.40 -4.68
N GLY A 61 -2.37 -1.68 -4.88
CA GLY A 61 -1.35 -1.47 -3.84
C GLY A 61 -0.46 -2.70 -3.58
N PHE A 62 -0.61 -3.80 -4.32
CA PHE A 62 0.13 -5.04 -4.10
C PHE A 62 1.66 -4.85 -4.16
N ASN A 63 2.15 -4.04 -5.10
CA ASN A 63 3.58 -3.76 -5.21
C ASN A 63 4.13 -3.03 -3.98
N PHE A 64 3.37 -2.07 -3.45
CA PHE A 64 3.74 -1.36 -2.24
C PHE A 64 3.69 -2.29 -1.02
N TRP A 65 2.69 -3.16 -0.94
CA TRP A 65 2.61 -4.18 0.11
C TRP A 65 3.82 -5.11 0.12
N LEU A 66 4.20 -5.61 -1.05
CA LEU A 66 5.33 -6.52 -1.18
C LEU A 66 6.66 -5.82 -0.82
N LEU A 67 6.84 -4.57 -1.26
CA LEU A 67 8.03 -3.76 -0.94
C LEU A 67 8.12 -3.43 0.55
N SER A 68 7.03 -2.93 1.14
CA SER A 68 6.96 -2.58 2.56
C SER A 68 7.14 -3.81 3.44
N PHE A 69 6.53 -4.94 3.10
CA PHE A 69 6.74 -6.22 3.78
C PHE A 69 8.21 -6.64 3.77
N ALA A 70 8.85 -6.62 2.61
CA ALA A 70 10.26 -7.00 2.48
C ALA A 70 11.17 -6.10 3.33
N LEU A 71 10.93 -4.78 3.29
CA LEU A 71 11.67 -3.80 4.07
C LEU A 71 11.49 -4.03 5.58
N PHE A 72 10.25 -4.23 6.03
CA PHE A 72 9.94 -4.40 7.45
C PHE A 72 10.53 -5.69 8.01
N VAL A 73 10.42 -6.79 7.27
CA VAL A 73 11.06 -8.06 7.65
C VAL A 73 12.58 -7.91 7.67
N PHE A 74 13.19 -7.25 6.68
CA PHE A 74 14.63 -7.05 6.65
C PHE A 74 15.13 -6.23 7.86
N VAL A 75 14.48 -5.11 8.16
CA VAL A 75 14.80 -4.28 9.33
C VAL A 75 14.63 -5.08 10.62
N ALA A 76 13.51 -5.80 10.78
CA ALA A 76 13.22 -6.53 11.99
C ALA A 76 14.18 -7.71 12.22
N LEU A 77 14.50 -8.49 11.19
CA LEU A 77 15.41 -9.63 11.30
C LEU A 77 16.84 -9.22 11.63
N ASN A 78 17.28 -8.03 11.19
CA ASN A 78 18.60 -7.49 11.50
C ASN A 78 18.74 -7.03 12.96
N HIS A 79 17.64 -6.64 13.62
CA HIS A 79 17.67 -6.17 15.02
C HIS A 79 17.35 -7.26 16.05
N LEU A 80 16.69 -8.36 15.64
CA LEU A 80 16.32 -9.45 16.54
C LEU A 80 17.44 -10.49 16.67
N ARG A 81 17.89 -10.75 17.89
CA ARG A 81 18.89 -11.79 18.19
C ARG A 81 18.28 -13.20 18.29
N SER A 82 17.09 -13.34 18.87
CA SER A 82 16.46 -14.64 19.12
C SER A 82 15.81 -15.24 17.87
N GLN A 83 16.05 -16.54 17.63
CA GLN A 83 15.46 -17.27 16.50
C GLN A 83 13.93 -17.42 16.63
N THR A 84 13.40 -17.55 17.84
CA THR A 84 11.95 -17.59 18.06
C THR A 84 11.31 -16.26 17.71
N SER A 85 11.92 -15.14 18.12
CA SER A 85 11.45 -13.80 17.76
C SER A 85 11.47 -13.57 16.25
N LYS A 86 12.47 -14.07 15.53
CA LYS A 86 12.52 -14.00 14.07
C LYS A 86 11.41 -14.79 13.38
N LEU A 87 11.00 -15.93 13.93
CA LEU A 87 9.89 -16.69 13.37
C LEU A 87 8.56 -15.96 13.54
N PHE A 88 8.31 -15.37 14.72
CA PHE A 88 7.08 -14.61 14.99
C PHE A 88 7.04 -13.25 14.31
N VAL A 89 8.19 -12.62 14.02
CA VAL A 89 8.18 -11.27 13.43
C VAL A 89 7.69 -11.27 11.98
N ILE A 90 7.91 -12.34 11.22
CA ILE A 90 7.48 -12.44 9.82
C ILE A 90 5.97 -12.28 9.66
N PRO A 91 5.10 -13.11 10.30
CA PRO A 91 3.65 -12.94 10.18
C PRO A 91 3.16 -11.61 10.75
N VAL A 92 3.81 -11.08 11.79
CA VAL A 92 3.46 -9.75 12.35
C VAL A 92 3.74 -8.65 11.33
N MET A 93 4.92 -8.65 10.70
CA MET A 93 5.27 -7.65 9.69
C MET A 93 4.40 -7.77 8.43
N LEU A 94 3.95 -8.98 8.08
CA LEU A 94 3.00 -9.20 6.98
C LEU A 94 1.65 -8.53 7.26
N CYS A 95 1.14 -8.66 8.49
CA CYS A 95 -0.12 -8.02 8.90
C CYS A 95 0.02 -6.49 8.93
N ILE A 96 1.12 -5.99 9.50
CA ILE A 96 1.39 -4.55 9.58
C ILE A 96 1.51 -3.94 8.17
N SER A 97 2.27 -4.56 7.27
CA SER A 97 2.43 -4.06 5.90
C SER A 97 1.11 -4.11 5.12
N TYR A 98 0.26 -5.11 5.36
CA TYR A 98 -1.06 -5.20 4.74
C TYR A 98 -1.96 -4.06 5.20
N ALA A 99 -2.08 -3.84 6.51
CA ALA A 99 -2.87 -2.74 7.08
C ALA A 99 -2.36 -1.36 6.59
N LEU A 100 -1.04 -1.17 6.58
CA LEU A 100 -0.42 0.02 6.03
C LEU A 100 -0.78 0.22 4.55
N THR A 101 -0.74 -0.85 3.77
CA THR A 101 -1.06 -0.76 2.35
C THR A 101 -2.50 -0.32 2.15
N LEU A 102 -3.47 -0.87 2.88
CA LEU A 102 -4.87 -0.44 2.77
C LEU A 102 -5.00 1.07 3.01
N PHE A 103 -4.37 1.57 4.07
CA PHE A 103 -4.41 3.00 4.42
C PHE A 103 -3.76 3.90 3.36
N VAL A 104 -2.53 3.58 2.96
CA VAL A 104 -1.78 4.38 1.98
C VAL A 104 -2.45 4.32 0.61
N ASN A 105 -2.95 3.15 0.23
CA ASN A 105 -3.61 2.94 -1.05
C ASN A 105 -4.95 3.67 -1.13
N ALA A 106 -5.75 3.65 -0.07
CA ALA A 106 -6.97 4.45 0.03
C ALA A 106 -6.66 5.96 -0.03
N SER A 107 -5.64 6.41 0.72
CA SER A 107 -5.21 7.82 0.71
C SER A 107 -4.80 8.28 -0.69
N ARG A 108 -4.07 7.45 -1.44
CA ARG A 108 -3.69 7.73 -2.83
C ARG A 108 -4.90 7.82 -3.76
N ILE A 109 -5.88 6.93 -3.62
CA ILE A 109 -7.09 6.98 -4.46
C ILE A 109 -7.89 8.26 -4.15
N ILE A 110 -8.07 8.60 -2.87
CA ILE A 110 -8.75 9.82 -2.45
C ILE A 110 -8.02 11.07 -2.95
N ALA A 111 -6.69 11.11 -2.83
CA ALA A 111 -5.89 12.22 -3.32
C ALA A 111 -6.00 12.36 -4.85
N SER A 112 -6.01 11.25 -5.59
CA SER A 112 -6.25 11.27 -7.03
C SER A 112 -7.66 11.76 -7.40
N ILE A 113 -8.69 11.43 -6.60
CA ILE A 113 -10.05 11.95 -6.81
C ILE A 113 -10.06 13.47 -6.63
N ALA A 114 -9.44 13.96 -5.55
CA ALA A 114 -9.31 15.39 -5.30
C ALA A 114 -8.54 16.09 -6.44
N ALA A 115 -7.41 15.52 -6.87
CA ALA A 115 -6.61 16.06 -7.97
C ALA A 115 -7.39 16.13 -9.28
N ASN A 116 -8.18 15.10 -9.61
CA ASN A 116 -9.03 15.07 -10.80
C ASN A 116 -10.04 16.23 -10.81
N ASN A 117 -10.71 16.46 -9.68
CA ASN A 117 -11.67 17.57 -9.51
C ASN A 117 -11.01 18.93 -9.75
N TYR A 118 -9.78 19.13 -9.25
CA TYR A 118 -9.02 20.35 -9.53
C TYR A 118 -8.61 20.45 -11.00
N THR A 119 -8.13 19.38 -11.63
CA THR A 119 -7.73 19.44 -13.05
C THR A 119 -8.89 19.70 -14.00
N GLN A 120 -10.08 19.15 -13.75
CA GLN A 120 -11.26 19.43 -14.58
C GLN A 120 -11.67 20.91 -14.55
N GLN A 121 -11.37 21.62 -13.46
CA GLN A 121 -11.59 23.06 -13.36
C GLN A 121 -10.64 23.88 -14.26
N PHE A 122 -9.44 23.36 -14.57
CA PHE A 122 -8.39 24.08 -15.29
C PHE A 122 -8.05 23.51 -16.68
N SER A 123 -8.43 22.28 -17.01
CA SER A 123 -8.08 21.60 -18.26
C SER A 123 -9.09 20.50 -18.60
N ALA A 124 -9.50 20.44 -19.87
CA ALA A 124 -10.49 19.47 -20.37
C ALA A 124 -9.95 18.03 -20.48
N HIS A 125 -8.63 17.82 -20.33
CA HIS A 125 -8.01 16.51 -20.47
C HIS A 125 -7.39 16.04 -19.14
N PRO A 126 -7.73 14.82 -18.66
CA PRO A 126 -7.13 14.26 -17.46
C PRO A 126 -5.62 14.04 -17.67
N ILE A 127 -4.82 14.57 -16.74
CA ILE A 127 -3.37 14.54 -16.82
C ILE A 127 -2.85 13.21 -16.27
N THR A 128 -2.66 12.23 -17.14
CA THR A 128 -2.27 10.85 -16.76
C THR A 128 -0.92 10.76 -16.04
N TRP A 129 0.05 11.62 -16.38
CA TRP A 129 1.36 11.64 -15.69
C TRP A 129 1.26 12.12 -14.25
N LEU A 130 0.30 13.01 -13.95
CA LEU A 130 0.09 13.54 -12.61
C LEU A 130 -0.35 12.43 -11.66
N HIS A 131 -1.25 11.56 -12.13
CA HIS A 131 -1.70 10.38 -11.39
C HIS A 131 -0.56 9.41 -11.04
N GLN A 132 0.35 9.15 -12.01
CA GLN A 132 1.50 8.27 -11.77
C GLN A 132 2.55 8.90 -10.83
N ALA A 133 2.80 10.21 -10.98
CA ALA A 133 3.73 10.95 -10.15
C ALA A 133 3.24 11.03 -8.70
N GLU A 134 1.95 11.33 -8.50
CA GLU A 134 1.29 11.37 -7.20
C GLU A 134 1.39 10.02 -6.48
N GLY A 135 1.07 8.92 -7.19
CA GLY A 135 1.19 7.59 -6.62
C GLY A 135 2.61 7.23 -6.18
N THR A 136 3.61 7.61 -6.98
CA THR A 136 5.02 7.40 -6.66
C THR A 136 5.43 8.22 -5.43
N PHE A 137 5.03 9.48 -5.38
CA PHE A 137 5.34 10.39 -4.29
C PHE A 137 4.74 9.91 -2.96
N ILE A 138 3.44 9.59 -2.95
CA ILE A 138 2.74 9.10 -1.75
C ILE A 138 3.39 7.80 -1.25
N TYR A 139 3.62 6.84 -2.13
CA TYR A 139 4.24 5.57 -1.74
C TYR A 139 5.66 5.75 -1.20
N LEU A 140 6.49 6.56 -1.85
CA LEU A 140 7.86 6.81 -1.37
C LEU A 140 7.86 7.52 -0.01
N LEU A 141 7.01 8.54 0.16
CA LEU A 141 6.87 9.27 1.41
C LEU A 141 6.50 8.33 2.56
N PHE A 142 5.44 7.54 2.40
CA PHE A 142 5.01 6.61 3.44
C PHE A 142 6.05 5.51 3.69
N LEU A 143 6.73 5.02 2.66
CA LEU A 143 7.79 4.03 2.84
C LEU A 143 8.92 4.57 3.71
N ILE A 144 9.39 5.80 3.45
CA ILE A 144 10.46 6.44 4.22
C ILE A 144 10.02 6.70 5.67
N LEU A 145 8.79 7.21 5.86
CA LEU A 145 8.26 7.49 7.20
C LEU A 145 8.16 6.20 8.04
N PHE A 146 7.59 5.14 7.48
CA PHE A 146 7.45 3.87 8.20
C PHE A 146 8.78 3.16 8.40
N TYR A 147 9.69 3.21 7.43
CA TYR A 147 11.06 2.72 7.62
C TYR A 147 11.73 3.42 8.81
N SER A 148 11.67 4.75 8.84
CA SER A 148 12.30 5.56 9.89
C SER A 148 11.69 5.28 11.25
N ALA A 149 10.35 5.17 11.32
CA ALA A 149 9.62 4.83 12.54
C ALA A 149 9.99 3.43 13.06
N LEU A 150 10.06 2.44 12.16
CA LEU A 150 10.43 1.07 12.52
C LEU A 150 11.88 0.97 12.99
N GLN A 151 12.80 1.64 12.28
CA GLN A 151 14.22 1.72 12.65
C GLN A 151 14.41 2.37 14.02
N PHE A 152 13.71 3.47 14.27
CA PHE A 152 13.71 4.17 15.55
C PHE A 152 13.19 3.28 16.68
N PHE A 153 12.07 2.58 16.46
CA PHE A 153 11.49 1.67 17.44
C PHE A 153 12.44 0.53 17.84
N PHE A 154 13.10 -0.10 16.86
CA PHE A 154 14.06 -1.17 17.13
C PHE A 154 15.35 -0.66 17.78
N THR A 155 15.85 0.50 17.37
CA THR A 155 17.05 1.10 17.95
C THR A 155 16.82 1.48 19.41
N GLN A 156 15.68 2.10 19.74
CA GLN A 156 15.34 2.38 21.15
C GLN A 156 15.25 1.12 22.01
N ARG A 157 14.64 0.04 21.48
CA ARG A 157 14.58 -1.24 22.21
C ARG A 157 15.97 -1.84 22.45
N SER A 158 16.86 -1.78 21.46
CA SER A 158 18.23 -2.27 21.61
C SER A 158 18.96 -1.57 22.75
N ILE A 159 18.89 -0.23 22.81
CA ILE A 159 19.52 0.57 23.86
C ILE A 159 18.93 0.25 25.24
N ARG A 160 17.62 0.00 25.32
CA ARG A 160 16.95 -0.34 26.59
C ARG A 160 17.38 -1.71 27.14
N HIS A 161 17.62 -2.69 26.27
CA HIS A 161 18.11 -4.01 26.68
C HIS A 161 19.55 -3.97 27.21
N GLU A 162 20.38 -3.05 26.72
CA GLU A 162 21.76 -2.87 27.18
C GLU A 162 21.85 -2.20 28.56
N LYS A 163 20.87 -1.36 28.94
CA LYS A 163 20.81 -0.73 30.28
C LYS A 163 20.28 -1.63 31.39
N LEU A 164 19.75 -2.80 31.06
CA LEU A 164 19.11 -3.74 31.99
C LEU A 164 19.91 -5.04 32.21
N ALA A 165 21.08 -5.16 31.58
CA ALA A 165 22.03 -6.25 31.75
C ALA A 165 23.25 -5.75 32.54
#